data_AF-M0N9L4-F1
#
_entry.id   AF-M0N9L4-F1
#
_cell.length_a   1.000
_cell.length_b   1.000
_cell.length_c   1.000
_cell.angle_alpha   90.00
_cell.angle_beta   90.00
_cell.angle_gamma   90.00
#
_symmetry.space_group_name_H-M   'P 1'
#
loop_
_entity.id
_entity.type
_entity.pdbx_description
1 polymer ?
#
loop_
_entity_poly.entity_id
_entity_poly.type
_entity_poly.pdbx_seq_one_letter_code
_entity_poly.pdbx_strand_id
1 'polypeptide(L)'
;MESLSLYALNAATGRVEWKAPIGIPESGPCIAGGTIYIGDQSGLLALDTATGEDQWYVETGNGIYSSAAIIDGAVYVTDNEGAVFGLW
;
A
#
# COMPACT_ATOMS: atom_id res chain seq x y z
N MET A 1 18.20 7.87 -3.59
CA MET A 1 16.86 7.27 -3.62
C MET A 1 16.03 8.07 -2.64
N GLU A 2 15.10 8.87 -3.14
CA GLU A 2 14.19 9.60 -2.25
C GLU A 2 13.20 8.57 -1.69
N SER A 3 13.18 8.44 -0.37
CA SER A 3 12.17 7.65 0.34
C SER A 3 11.26 8.65 1.06
N LEU A 4 9.96 8.45 0.90
CA LEU A 4 8.97 9.13 1.70
C LEU A 4 8.66 8.26 2.92
N SER A 5 7.66 8.65 3.69
CA SER A 5 7.30 7.90 4.87
C SER A 5 5.80 7.83 5.05
N LEU A 6 5.33 6.63 5.37
CA LEU A 6 3.98 6.38 5.84
C LEU A 6 3.96 6.55 7.36
N TYR A 7 2.93 7.21 7.86
CA TYR A 7 2.72 7.44 9.29
C TYR A 7 1.38 6.83 9.70
N ALA A 8 1.38 6.04 10.76
CA ALA A 8 0.16 5.72 11.49
C ALA A 8 0.03 6.62 12.71
N LEU A 9 -1.16 7.18 12.87
CA LEU A 9 -1.48 8.07 13.97
C LEU A 9 -2.63 7.48 14.77
N ASN A 10 -2.51 7.58 16.09
CA ASN A 10 -3.62 7.36 16.98
C ASN A 10 -4.68 8.44 16.76
N ALA A 11 -5.84 8.07 16.23
CA ALA A 11 -6.88 9.03 15.83
C ALA A 11 -7.42 9.89 16.99
N ALA A 12 -7.40 9.36 18.23
CA ALA A 12 -7.90 10.09 19.39
C ALA A 12 -6.90 11.13 19.93
N THR A 13 -5.60 10.90 19.75
CA THR A 13 -4.54 11.72 20.38
C THR A 13 -3.65 12.45 19.38
N GLY A 14 -3.70 12.09 18.09
CA GLY A 14 -2.81 12.60 17.04
C GLY A 14 -1.35 12.15 17.19
N ARG A 15 -1.06 11.21 18.10
CA ARG A 15 0.31 10.70 18.31
C ARG A 15 0.67 9.71 17.21
N VAL A 16 1.90 9.80 16.71
CA VAL A 16 2.46 8.80 15.80
C VAL A 16 2.66 7.51 16.59
N GLU A 17 2.03 6.42 16.13
CA GLU A 17 2.21 5.08 16.68
C GLU A 17 3.41 4.40 16.03
N TRP A 18 3.54 4.53 14.71
CA TRP A 18 4.71 4.09 13.96
C TRP A 18 4.92 4.93 12.68
N LYS A 19 6.12 4.81 12.13
CA LYS A 19 6.55 5.41 10.87
C LYS A 19 7.32 4.36 10.07
N ALA A 20 6.95 4.19 8.80
CA ALA A 20 7.61 3.27 7.88
C ALA A 20 8.23 4.04 6.69
N PRO A 21 9.47 3.74 6.29
CA PRO A 21 10.01 4.26 5.04
C PRO A 21 9.27 3.61 3.86
N ILE A 22 8.88 4.40 2.88
CA ILE A 22 8.27 3.91 1.64
C ILE A 22 8.95 4.57 0.44
N GLY A 23 8.78 3.98 -0.74
CA GLY A 23 9.12 4.62 -2.02
C GLY A 23 8.27 5.88 -2.27
N ILE A 24 8.29 6.38 -3.50
CA ILE A 24 7.35 7.41 -3.93
C ILE A 24 6.01 6.73 -4.20
N PRO A 25 4.98 6.94 -3.36
CA PRO A 25 3.68 6.34 -3.57
C PRO A 25 2.98 7.05 -4.72
N GLU A 26 2.43 6.26 -5.64
CA GLU A 26 1.65 6.74 -6.78
C GLU A 26 0.14 6.51 -6.58
N SER A 27 -0.25 5.78 -5.53
CA SER A 27 -1.62 5.62 -5.07
C SER A 27 -1.78 5.92 -3.58
N GLY A 28 -3.03 6.14 -3.16
CA GLY A 28 -3.37 6.27 -1.74
C GLY A 28 -3.34 4.92 -1.02
N PRO A 29 -3.12 4.89 0.31
CA PRO A 29 -3.11 3.65 1.08
C PRO A 29 -4.51 3.03 1.12
N CYS A 30 -4.56 1.71 0.95
CA CYS A 30 -5.76 0.89 1.10
C CYS A 30 -5.54 -0.15 2.20
N ILE A 31 -6.55 -0.45 3.01
CA ILE A 31 -6.41 -1.40 4.14
C ILE A 31 -7.39 -2.55 4.00
N ALA A 32 -6.89 -3.78 3.99
CA ALA A 32 -7.71 -5.00 4.04
C ALA A 32 -6.97 -6.08 4.85
N GLY A 33 -7.70 -6.84 5.67
CA GLY A 33 -7.12 -8.00 6.37
C GLY A 33 -5.96 -7.73 7.34
N GLY A 34 -5.77 -6.48 7.77
CA GLY A 34 -4.61 -6.08 8.59
C GLY A 34 -3.37 -5.68 7.79
N THR A 35 -3.51 -5.56 6.46
CA THR A 35 -2.44 -5.15 5.54
C THR A 35 -2.78 -3.81 4.89
N ILE A 36 -1.76 -2.94 4.76
CA ILE A 36 -1.78 -1.69 4.02
C ILE A 36 -1.20 -1.95 2.64
N TYR A 37 -1.90 -1.53 1.60
CA TYR A 37 -1.49 -1.64 0.20
C TYR A 37 -1.21 -0.26 -0.37
N ILE A 38 -0.03 -0.07 -0.97
CA ILE A 38 0.39 1.18 -1.60
C ILE A 38 1.06 0.85 -2.94
N GLY A 39 0.58 1.47 -4.00
CA GLY A 39 1.16 1.36 -5.33
C GLY A 39 2.28 2.37 -5.55
N ASP A 40 3.29 1.99 -6.31
CA ASP A 40 4.34 2.86 -6.82
C ASP A 40 4.50 2.71 -8.34
N GLN A 41 5.57 3.28 -8.91
CA GLN A 41 5.82 3.26 -10.37
C GLN A 41 6.17 1.87 -10.93
N SER A 42 6.43 0.88 -10.08
CA SER A 42 6.93 -0.44 -10.50
C SER A 42 6.12 -1.60 -9.92
N GLY A 43 5.25 -1.35 -8.95
CA GLY A 43 4.52 -2.41 -8.30
C GLY A 43 3.68 -2.00 -7.10
N LEU A 44 3.44 -2.99 -6.24
CA LEU A 44 2.57 -2.89 -5.08
C LEU A 44 3.33 -3.32 -3.82
N LEU A 45 3.38 -2.40 -2.85
CA LEU A 45 3.91 -2.62 -1.52
C LEU A 45 2.80 -3.01 -0.55
N ALA A 46 3.07 -4.01 0.29
CA ALA A 46 2.23 -4.43 1.39
C ALA A 46 2.94 -4.26 2.73
N LEU A 47 2.32 -3.57 3.68
CA LEU A 47 2.83 -3.38 5.04
C LEU A 47 1.83 -3.86 6.08
N ASP A 48 2.31 -4.28 7.25
CA ASP A 48 1.49 -4.62 8.38
C ASP A 48 0.85 -3.35 9.00
N THR A 49 -0.46 -3.37 9.26
CA THR A 49 -1.16 -2.20 9.82
C THR A 49 -0.77 -1.87 11.27
N ALA A 50 -0.36 -2.87 12.05
CA ALA A 50 -0.03 -2.70 13.46
C ALA A 50 1.41 -2.24 13.66
N THR A 51 2.34 -2.67 12.81
CA THR A 51 3.78 -2.38 12.98
C THR A 51 4.36 -1.44 11.91
N GLY A 52 3.73 -1.35 10.74
CA GLY A 52 4.29 -0.66 9.58
C GLY A 52 5.46 -1.41 8.93
N GLU A 53 5.69 -2.68 9.29
CA GLU A 53 6.74 -3.50 8.69
C GLU A 53 6.31 -4.03 7.32
N ASP A 54 7.26 -4.09 6.39
CA ASP A 54 7.04 -4.66 5.06
C ASP A 54 6.64 -6.14 5.19
N GLN A 55 5.48 -6.49 4.64
CA GLN A 55 5.05 -7.87 4.52
C GLN A 55 5.58 -8.48 3.22
N TRP A 56 5.43 -7.75 2.10
CA TRP A 56 5.95 -8.16 0.78
C TRP A 56 5.87 -6.99 -0.21
N TYR A 57 6.56 -7.16 -1.34
CA TYR A 57 6.46 -6.30 -2.52
C TYR A 57 6.29 -7.16 -3.77
N VAL A 58 5.37 -6.77 -4.65
CA VAL A 58 5.21 -7.39 -5.97
C VAL A 58 5.59 -6.38 -7.04
N GLU A 59 6.66 -6.69 -7.77
CA GLU A 59 7.02 -5.96 -8.98
C GLU A 59 6.10 -6.39 -10.12
N THR A 60 5.37 -5.44 -10.67
CA THR A 60 4.49 -5.66 -11.82
C THR A 60 5.14 -5.21 -13.13
N GLY A 61 6.24 -4.46 -13.04
CA GLY A 61 6.90 -3.80 -14.17
C GLY A 61 6.19 -2.52 -14.63
N ASN A 62 5.04 -2.22 -14.03
CA ASN A 62 4.14 -1.14 -14.38
C ASN A 62 3.71 -0.39 -13.12
N GLY A 63 3.25 0.84 -13.29
CA GLY A 63 2.85 1.68 -12.17
C GLY A 63 1.44 1.38 -11.69
N ILE A 64 1.26 1.30 -10.37
CA ILE A 64 -0.04 1.14 -9.73
C ILE A 64 -0.53 2.51 -9.24
N TYR A 65 -1.31 3.19 -10.08
CA TYR A 65 -1.84 4.54 -9.80
C TYR A 65 -3.28 4.52 -9.26
N SER A 66 -3.99 3.40 -9.43
CA SER A 66 -5.39 3.28 -9.04
C SER A 66 -5.57 3.13 -7.54
N SER A 67 -6.67 3.66 -7.00
CA SER A 67 -7.16 3.22 -5.69
C SER A 67 -7.59 1.75 -5.77
N ALA A 68 -7.23 0.96 -4.76
CA ALA A 68 -7.62 -0.45 -4.74
C ALA A 68 -9.11 -0.63 -4.44
N ALA A 69 -9.72 -1.66 -5.02
CA ALA A 69 -11.07 -2.11 -4.69
C ALA A 69 -11.00 -3.32 -3.73
N ILE A 70 -11.80 -3.30 -2.66
CA ILE A 70 -11.89 -4.40 -1.71
C ILE A 70 -13.27 -5.04 -1.82
N ILE A 71 -13.31 -6.36 -2.01
CA ILE A 71 -14.55 -7.15 -1.94
C ILE A 71 -14.26 -8.52 -1.33
N ASP A 72 -15.07 -8.93 -0.36
CA ASP A 72 -14.97 -10.22 0.33
C ASP A 72 -13.56 -10.57 0.85
N GLY A 73 -12.82 -9.55 1.31
CA GLY A 73 -11.46 -9.70 1.84
C GLY A 73 -10.36 -9.72 0.78
N ALA A 74 -10.72 -9.76 -0.51
CA ALA A 74 -9.77 -9.65 -1.61
C ALA A 74 -9.51 -8.20 -2.00
N VAL A 75 -8.28 -7.92 -2.42
CA VAL A 75 -7.84 -6.60 -2.92
C VAL A 75 -7.58 -6.68 -4.41
N TYR A 76 -8.13 -5.72 -5.14
CA TYR A 76 -7.95 -5.57 -6.58
C TYR A 76 -7.29 -4.24 -6.92
N VAL A 77 -6.22 -4.29 -7.69
CA VAL A 77 -5.52 -3.11 -8.22
C VAL A 77 -5.34 -3.23 -9.72
N THR A 78 -5.24 -2.09 -10.39
CA THR A 78 -4.93 -2.04 -11.82
C THR A 78 -3.64 -1.29 -12.06
N ASP A 79 -2.81 -1.79 -12.97
CA ASP A 79 -1.66 -1.06 -13.46
C ASP A 79 -2.04 -0.07 -14.58
N ASN A 80 -1.08 0.72 -15.06
CA ASN A 80 -1.27 1.67 -16.15
C ASN A 80 -1.41 1.04 -17.54
N GLU A 81 -1.16 -0.26 -17.69
CA GLU A 81 -1.37 -1.01 -18.94
C GLU A 81 -2.73 -1.76 -18.93
N GLY A 82 -3.49 -1.65 -17.84
CA GLY A 82 -4.83 -2.23 -17.69
C GLY A 82 -4.84 -3.67 -17.17
N ALA A 83 -3.71 -4.21 -16.69
CA ALA A 83 -3.70 -5.49 -15.99
C ALA A 83 -4.39 -5.36 -14.63
N VAL A 84 -5.14 -6.40 -14.25
CA VAL A 84 -5.83 -6.48 -12.95
C VAL A 84 -5.16 -7.54 -12.09
N PHE A 85 -4.76 -7.16 -10.87
CA PHE A 85 -4.17 -8.05 -9.89
C PHE A 85 -5.18 -8.28 -8.76
N GLY A 86 -5.42 -9.54 -8.40
CA GLY A 86 -6.25 -9.93 -7.25
C GLY A 86 -5.40 -10.59 -6.17
N LEU A 87 -5.62 -10.22 -4.92
CA LEU A 87 -4.89 -10.71 -3.74
C LEU A 87 -5.89 -11.23 -2.72
N TRP A 88 -5.65 -12.41 -2.15
CA TRP A 88 -6.53 -13.12 -1.21
C TRP A 88 -5.73 -13.85 -0.12
#